data_AF-V9GDW7-F1
#
_entry.id   AF-V9GDW7-F1
#
_cell.length_a   1.000
_cell.length_b   1.000
_cell.length_c   1.000
_cell.angle_alpha   90.00
_cell.angle_beta   90.00
_cell.angle_gamma   90.00
#
_symmetry.space_group_name_H-M   'P 1'
#
loop_
_entity.id
_entity.type
_entity.pdbx_description
1 polymer ?
#
loop_
_entity_poly.entity_id
_entity_poly.type
_entity_poly.pdbx_seq_one_letter_code
_entity_poly.pdbx_strand_id
1 'polypeptide(L)'
;MVRTAQLLRQEMDKNQDPTHDFRKLEIWTRGLVVSLDELEQSLNAARHFSKSVNSGFVDDMSVQEQGEYARYVYFYKNGFIRVFSILDKLGTVLNDLYDLHTSKVKAHFSYFTVLRQFKFLKSHTELAKGLEEIKDRYKTPLNALRKRRNTEIHYMNSEMQDDLWQRHQGLSDKIELEDIEQHLVDLAQGVEMVCRSLAAAYKYTNKLWEKSGVKA
;
A
#
# COMPACT_ATOMS: atom_id res chain seq x y z
N MET A 1 0.54 13.10 -9.49
CA MET A 1 0.10 11.97 -10.35
C MET A 1 -0.49 12.47 -11.66
N VAL A 2 -1.72 12.99 -11.70
CA VAL A 2 -2.37 13.42 -12.98
C VAL A 2 -1.50 14.38 -13.79
N ARG A 3 -0.99 15.44 -13.15
CA ARG A 3 -0.07 16.39 -13.80
C ARG A 3 1.20 15.72 -14.33
N THR A 4 1.77 14.78 -13.59
CA THR A 4 2.97 14.02 -13.98
C THR A 4 2.68 13.17 -15.21
N ALA A 5 1.54 12.50 -15.27
CA ALA A 5 1.11 11.74 -16.44
C ALA A 5 0.89 12.64 -17.68
N GLN A 6 0.37 13.87 -17.48
CA GLN A 6 0.26 14.86 -18.56
C GLN A 6 1.63 15.32 -19.07
N LEU A 7 2.58 15.61 -18.17
CA LEU A 7 3.95 15.99 -18.53
C LEU A 7 4.65 14.88 -19.31
N LEU A 8 4.52 13.62 -18.87
CA LEU A 8 5.05 12.46 -19.59
C LEU A 8 4.46 12.35 -21.00
N ARG A 9 3.13 12.53 -21.13
CA ARG A 9 2.46 12.52 -22.43
C ARG A 9 2.97 13.60 -23.37
N GLN A 10 3.10 14.83 -22.87
CA GLN A 10 3.64 15.94 -23.66
C GLN A 10 5.06 15.66 -24.16
N GLU A 11 5.91 15.00 -23.36
CA GLU A 11 7.25 14.64 -23.83
C GLU A 11 7.28 13.47 -24.81
N MET A 12 6.39 12.49 -24.65
CA MET A 12 6.24 11.44 -25.66
C MET A 12 5.82 12.03 -27.02
N ASP A 13 4.89 12.99 -27.02
CA ASP A 13 4.42 13.63 -28.24
C ASP A 13 5.53 14.44 -28.95
N LYS A 14 6.47 15.02 -28.18
CA LYS A 14 7.61 15.78 -28.73
C LYS A 14 8.74 14.88 -29.24
N ASN A 15 9.09 13.85 -28.48
CA ASN A 15 10.33 13.08 -28.70
C ASN A 15 10.09 11.64 -29.18
N GLN A 16 8.84 11.24 -29.40
CA GLN A 16 8.39 9.92 -29.86
C GLN A 16 8.74 8.72 -28.93
N ASP A 17 9.43 8.97 -27.81
CA ASP A 17 9.75 7.99 -26.75
C ASP A 17 10.36 6.67 -27.29
N PRO A 18 11.53 6.73 -27.94
CA PRO A 18 12.13 5.57 -28.61
C PRO A 18 12.55 4.45 -27.65
N THR A 19 12.84 4.77 -26.37
CA THR A 19 13.18 3.78 -25.34
C THR A 19 11.95 3.24 -24.60
N HIS A 20 10.77 3.83 -24.85
CA HIS A 20 9.50 3.53 -24.17
C HIS A 20 9.48 3.78 -22.65
N ASP A 21 10.47 4.49 -22.12
CA ASP A 21 10.58 4.74 -20.68
C ASP A 21 9.50 5.72 -20.19
N PHE A 22 9.17 6.74 -20.99
CA PHE A 22 8.11 7.68 -20.60
C PHE A 22 6.73 7.02 -20.64
N ARG A 23 6.47 6.15 -21.62
CA ARG A 23 5.25 5.33 -21.68
C ARG A 23 5.12 4.40 -20.48
N LYS A 24 6.20 3.72 -20.12
CA LYS A 24 6.27 2.85 -18.93
C LYS A 24 5.93 3.64 -17.66
N LEU A 25 6.56 4.80 -17.46
CA LEU A 25 6.29 5.67 -16.32
C LEU A 25 4.86 6.23 -16.31
N GLU A 26 4.28 6.55 -17.48
CA GLU A 26 2.89 7.02 -17.58
C GLU A 26 1.92 5.91 -17.14
N ILE A 27 2.10 4.70 -17.65
CA ILE A 27 1.27 3.53 -17.31
C ILE A 27 1.35 3.25 -15.81
N TRP A 28 2.55 3.23 -15.23
CA TRP A 28 2.71 3.02 -13.79
C TRP A 28 2.09 4.13 -12.96
N THR A 29 2.24 5.40 -13.38
CA THR A 29 1.61 6.55 -12.71
C THR A 29 0.09 6.44 -12.73
N ARG A 30 -0.51 6.04 -13.85
CA ARG A 30 -1.97 5.81 -13.95
C ARG A 30 -2.41 4.62 -13.11
N GLY A 31 -1.64 3.54 -13.11
CA GLY A 31 -1.88 2.38 -12.25
C GLY A 31 -1.89 2.74 -10.77
N LEU A 32 -1.02 3.65 -10.33
CA LEU A 32 -1.02 4.17 -8.95
C LEU A 32 -2.26 4.99 -8.62
N VAL A 33 -2.82 5.75 -9.58
CA VAL A 33 -4.08 6.47 -9.39
C VAL A 33 -5.23 5.49 -9.15
N VAL A 34 -5.34 4.46 -10.00
CA VAL A 34 -6.38 3.43 -9.85
C VAL A 34 -6.20 2.67 -8.54
N SER A 35 -4.99 2.25 -8.21
CA SER A 35 -4.76 1.52 -6.95
C SER A 35 -5.05 2.36 -5.71
N LEU A 36 -4.87 3.69 -5.76
CA LEU A 36 -5.25 4.56 -4.64
C LEU A 36 -6.76 4.60 -4.44
N ASP A 37 -7.54 4.70 -5.52
CA ASP A 37 -9.00 4.64 -5.48
C ASP A 37 -9.49 3.29 -4.91
N GLU A 38 -8.92 2.17 -5.36
CA GLU A 38 -9.25 0.84 -4.82
C GLU A 38 -8.92 0.71 -3.32
N LEU A 39 -7.84 1.35 -2.84
CA LEU A 39 -7.49 1.36 -1.43
C LEU A 39 -8.49 2.18 -0.60
N GLU A 40 -8.92 3.33 -1.11
CA GLU A 40 -9.94 4.16 -0.48
C GLU A 40 -11.28 3.40 -0.38
N GLN A 41 -11.69 2.76 -1.47
CA GLN A 41 -12.89 1.91 -1.50
C GLN A 41 -12.80 0.76 -0.49
N SER A 42 -11.62 0.13 -0.35
CA SER A 42 -11.41 -0.94 0.63
C SER A 42 -11.62 -0.46 2.07
N LEU A 43 -11.06 0.71 2.44
CA LEU A 43 -11.26 1.29 3.78
C LEU A 43 -12.73 1.67 4.01
N ASN A 44 -13.36 2.31 3.03
CA ASN A 44 -14.74 2.75 3.14
C ASN A 44 -15.72 1.58 3.27
N ALA A 45 -15.52 0.53 2.48
CA ALA A 45 -16.32 -0.70 2.57
C ALA A 45 -16.09 -1.41 3.91
N ALA A 46 -14.84 -1.56 4.36
CA ALA A 46 -14.55 -2.15 5.66
C ALA A 46 -15.26 -1.38 6.80
N ARG A 47 -15.18 -0.05 6.81
CA ARG A 47 -15.88 0.81 7.77
C ARG A 47 -17.40 0.74 7.67
N HIS A 48 -17.94 0.45 6.49
CA HIS A 48 -19.38 0.34 6.30
C HIS A 48 -19.89 -0.93 6.96
N PHE A 49 -19.32 -2.07 6.58
CA PHE A 49 -19.75 -3.38 7.07
C PHE A 49 -19.44 -3.59 8.57
N SER A 50 -18.39 -2.96 9.10
CA SER A 50 -18.08 -3.03 10.53
C SER A 50 -19.16 -2.45 11.44
N LYS A 51 -19.98 -1.51 10.95
CA LYS A 51 -21.02 -0.85 11.77
C LYS A 51 -22.14 -1.78 12.19
N SER A 52 -22.34 -2.87 11.43
CA SER A 52 -23.38 -3.86 11.68
C SER A 52 -22.92 -4.95 12.65
N VAL A 53 -21.64 -4.96 13.04
CA VAL A 53 -21.03 -5.96 13.93
C VAL A 53 -21.06 -5.43 15.36
N ASN A 54 -21.86 -6.05 16.21
CA ASN A 54 -22.11 -5.65 17.60
C ASN A 54 -21.77 -6.76 18.62
N SER A 55 -21.71 -8.01 18.18
CA SER A 55 -21.42 -9.17 19.02
C SER A 55 -19.92 -9.29 19.32
N GLY A 56 -19.58 -9.58 20.58
CA GLY A 56 -18.18 -9.78 21.01
C GLY A 56 -17.60 -11.16 20.63
N PHE A 57 -18.44 -12.09 20.18
CA PHE A 57 -18.06 -13.44 19.77
C PHE A 57 -18.74 -13.79 18.45
N VAL A 58 -18.05 -14.55 17.59
CA VAL A 58 -18.59 -14.98 16.29
C VAL A 58 -19.81 -15.89 16.46
N ASP A 59 -19.81 -16.75 17.48
CA ASP A 59 -20.89 -17.69 17.77
C ASP A 59 -22.19 -17.01 18.22
N ASP A 60 -22.09 -15.77 18.72
CA ASP A 60 -23.23 -15.00 19.21
C ASP A 60 -23.86 -14.12 18.10
N MET A 61 -23.25 -14.09 16.91
CA MET A 61 -23.73 -13.30 15.78
C MET A 61 -24.98 -13.89 15.11
N SER A 62 -25.91 -13.02 14.71
CA SER A 62 -26.97 -13.40 13.76
C SER A 62 -26.38 -13.75 12.39
N VAL A 63 -27.11 -14.53 11.56
CA VAL A 63 -26.67 -14.86 10.19
C VAL A 63 -26.38 -13.61 9.36
N GLN A 64 -27.17 -12.55 9.54
CA GLN A 64 -26.98 -11.27 8.88
C GLN A 64 -25.68 -10.61 9.33
N GLU A 65 -25.44 -10.57 10.63
CA GLU A 65 -24.22 -10.02 11.23
C GLU A 65 -22.96 -10.78 10.81
N GLN A 66 -23.02 -12.12 10.74
CA GLN A 66 -21.93 -12.94 10.20
C GLN A 66 -21.60 -12.56 8.75
N GLY A 67 -22.62 -12.32 7.92
CA GLY A 67 -22.44 -11.87 6.55
C GLY A 67 -21.77 -10.50 6.46
N GLU A 68 -22.14 -9.56 7.33
CA GLU A 68 -21.52 -8.24 7.43
C GLU A 68 -20.08 -8.34 7.93
N TYR A 69 -19.82 -9.13 8.97
CA TYR A 69 -18.49 -9.39 9.50
C TYR A 69 -17.57 -9.99 8.43
N ALA A 70 -18.04 -10.98 7.66
CA ALA A 70 -17.28 -11.58 6.57
C ALA A 70 -16.89 -10.54 5.50
N ARG A 71 -17.80 -9.62 5.15
CA ARG A 71 -17.50 -8.53 4.21
C ARG A 71 -16.50 -7.54 4.80
N TYR A 72 -16.66 -7.15 6.07
CA TYR A 72 -15.68 -6.34 6.78
C TYR A 72 -14.28 -6.97 6.69
N VAL A 73 -14.15 -8.25 7.06
CA VAL A 73 -12.89 -8.99 7.02
C VAL A 73 -12.31 -9.00 5.60
N TYR A 74 -13.14 -9.28 4.59
CA TYR A 74 -12.72 -9.27 3.19
C TYR A 74 -12.12 -7.91 2.76
N PHE A 75 -12.85 -6.81 2.99
CA PHE A 75 -12.39 -5.48 2.60
C PHE A 75 -11.21 -4.99 3.45
N TYR A 76 -11.16 -5.35 4.73
CA TYR A 76 -10.02 -5.05 5.60
C TYR A 76 -8.74 -5.74 5.12
N LYS A 77 -8.82 -7.05 4.80
CA LYS A 77 -7.71 -7.83 4.22
C LYS A 77 -7.20 -7.22 2.93
N ASN A 78 -8.11 -6.91 2.01
CA ASN A 78 -7.77 -6.23 0.77
C ASN A 78 -7.12 -4.86 1.01
N GLY A 79 -7.63 -4.09 1.97
CA GLY A 79 -7.11 -2.78 2.34
C GLY A 79 -5.63 -2.84 2.76
N PHE A 80 -5.28 -3.68 3.75
CA PHE A 80 -3.90 -3.71 4.22
C PHE A 80 -2.92 -4.31 3.21
N ILE A 81 -3.36 -5.27 2.36
CA ILE A 81 -2.53 -5.78 1.26
C ILE A 81 -2.23 -4.65 0.27
N ARG A 82 -3.26 -3.87 -0.09
CA ARG A 82 -3.16 -2.75 -1.03
C ARG A 82 -2.25 -1.62 -0.52
N VAL A 83 -2.24 -1.34 0.79
CA VAL A 83 -1.28 -0.38 1.39
C VAL A 83 0.16 -0.73 0.98
N PHE A 84 0.59 -1.97 1.19
CA PHE A 84 1.96 -2.37 0.87
C PHE A 84 2.20 -2.49 -0.63
N SER A 85 1.23 -3.00 -1.40
CA SER A 85 1.34 -3.07 -2.86
C SER A 85 1.55 -1.70 -3.49
N ILE A 86 0.81 -0.66 -3.04
CA ILE A 86 0.96 0.70 -3.55
C ILE A 86 2.29 1.31 -3.17
N LEU A 87 2.74 1.12 -1.93
CA LEU A 87 4.07 1.59 -1.52
C LEU A 87 5.16 0.94 -2.37
N ASP A 88 5.09 -0.37 -2.60
CA ASP A 88 6.09 -1.07 -3.41
C ASP A 88 6.06 -0.62 -4.88
N LYS A 89 4.86 -0.43 -5.48
CA LYS A 89 4.70 0.19 -6.81
C LYS A 89 5.31 1.60 -6.87
N LEU A 90 5.08 2.42 -5.85
CA LEU A 90 5.71 3.74 -5.74
C LEU A 90 7.24 3.59 -5.66
N GLY A 91 7.74 2.62 -4.88
CA GLY A 91 9.16 2.28 -4.84
C GLY A 91 9.73 1.97 -6.22
N THR A 92 9.05 1.16 -7.02
CA THR A 92 9.45 0.87 -8.41
C THR A 92 9.49 2.13 -9.27
N VAL A 93 8.46 2.98 -9.20
CA VAL A 93 8.44 4.26 -9.93
C VAL A 93 9.61 5.15 -9.51
N LEU A 94 9.87 5.30 -8.21
CA LEU A 94 10.98 6.12 -7.70
C LEU A 94 12.35 5.56 -8.08
N ASN A 95 12.47 4.24 -8.11
CA ASN A 95 13.69 3.57 -8.52
C ASN A 95 14.07 3.92 -9.96
N ASP A 96 13.09 3.83 -10.86
CA ASP A 96 13.31 4.09 -12.29
C ASP A 96 13.43 5.59 -12.55
N LEU A 97 12.58 6.42 -11.95
CA LEU A 97 12.53 7.86 -12.21
C LEU A 97 13.78 8.63 -11.70
N TYR A 98 14.55 8.03 -10.80
CA TYR A 98 15.77 8.64 -10.23
C TYR A 98 17.01 7.75 -10.36
N ASP A 99 16.97 6.75 -11.25
CA ASP A 99 18.08 5.82 -11.51
C ASP A 99 18.76 5.27 -10.24
N LEU A 100 17.94 4.90 -9.24
CA LEU A 100 18.47 4.47 -7.94
C LEU A 100 19.15 3.09 -8.02
N HIS A 101 18.90 2.35 -9.10
CA HIS A 101 19.45 1.03 -9.39
C HIS A 101 19.27 0.02 -8.24
N THR A 102 18.18 0.14 -7.50
CA THR A 102 17.86 -0.72 -6.34
C THR A 102 17.74 -2.19 -6.74
N SER A 103 17.26 -2.47 -7.95
CA SER A 103 17.19 -3.82 -8.53
C SER A 103 18.55 -4.50 -8.68
N LYS A 104 19.64 -3.75 -8.88
CA LYS A 104 21.01 -4.29 -8.94
C LYS A 104 21.48 -4.81 -7.58
N VAL A 105 20.92 -4.29 -6.48
CA VAL A 105 21.21 -4.73 -5.12
C VAL A 105 20.27 -5.86 -4.68
N LYS A 106 18.99 -5.80 -5.07
CA LYS A 106 18.00 -6.84 -4.77
C LYS A 106 16.92 -6.89 -5.85
N ALA A 107 16.80 -8.01 -6.56
CA ALA A 107 15.82 -8.17 -7.65
C ALA A 107 14.38 -7.89 -7.21
N HIS A 108 14.00 -8.35 -6.01
CA HIS A 108 12.72 -8.03 -5.37
C HIS A 108 12.92 -7.10 -4.18
N PHE A 109 12.71 -5.81 -4.39
CA PHE A 109 12.87 -4.77 -3.37
C PHE A 109 11.51 -4.19 -2.96
N SER A 110 11.42 -3.73 -1.72
CA SER A 110 10.26 -2.99 -1.22
C SER A 110 10.51 -1.49 -1.28
N TYR A 111 9.45 -0.71 -1.11
CA TYR A 111 9.50 0.73 -0.88
C TYR A 111 10.59 1.14 0.14
N PHE A 112 10.68 0.41 1.25
CA PHE A 112 11.65 0.68 2.32
C PHE A 112 13.10 0.42 1.90
N THR A 113 13.33 -0.45 0.92
CA THR A 113 14.66 -0.61 0.33
C THR A 113 15.03 0.58 -0.55
N VAL A 114 14.06 1.13 -1.29
CA VAL A 114 14.26 2.34 -2.11
C VAL A 114 14.58 3.56 -1.25
N LEU A 115 13.90 3.74 -0.11
CA LEU A 115 14.22 4.83 0.83
C LEU A 115 15.65 4.74 1.37
N ARG A 116 16.12 3.52 1.68
CA ARG A 116 17.53 3.30 2.08
C ARG A 116 18.49 3.64 0.95
N GLN A 117 18.12 3.34 -0.30
CA GLN A 117 18.94 3.62 -1.47
C GLN A 117 19.11 5.12 -1.71
N PHE A 118 18.05 5.92 -1.57
CA PHE A 118 18.15 7.39 -1.59
C PHE A 118 19.18 7.91 -0.59
N LYS A 119 19.13 7.40 0.66
CA LYS A 119 20.06 7.79 1.72
C LYS A 119 21.51 7.41 1.38
N PHE A 120 21.71 6.23 0.79
CA PHE A 120 23.03 5.75 0.39
C PHE A 120 23.64 6.59 -0.74
N LEU A 121 22.87 6.87 -1.79
CA LEU A 121 23.32 7.63 -2.95
C LEU A 121 23.44 9.13 -2.67
N LYS A 122 22.84 9.63 -1.57
CA LYS A 122 22.77 11.06 -1.22
C LYS A 122 22.18 11.92 -2.34
N SER A 123 21.34 11.34 -3.18
CA SER A 123 20.61 12.03 -4.25
C SER A 123 19.22 12.43 -3.75
N HIS A 124 18.65 13.48 -4.35
CA HIS A 124 17.29 13.96 -4.05
C HIS A 124 16.99 14.08 -2.54
N THR A 125 17.96 14.64 -1.79
CA THR A 125 17.96 14.63 -0.31
C THR A 125 16.71 15.25 0.32
N GLU A 126 16.12 16.27 -0.32
CA GLU A 126 14.85 16.87 0.09
C GLU A 126 13.70 15.85 0.05
N LEU A 127 13.55 15.12 -1.05
CA LEU A 127 12.55 14.07 -1.19
C LEU A 127 12.81 12.92 -0.22
N ALA A 128 14.06 12.46 -0.15
CA ALA A 128 14.47 11.37 0.73
C ALA A 128 14.12 11.66 2.19
N LYS A 129 14.43 12.87 2.67
CA LYS A 129 14.09 13.33 4.01
C LYS A 129 12.58 13.34 4.24
N GLY A 130 11.81 13.92 3.32
CA GLY A 130 10.35 13.98 3.44
C GLY A 130 9.69 12.60 3.49
N LEU A 131 10.16 11.65 2.67
CA LEU A 131 9.64 10.27 2.68
C LEU A 131 10.05 9.49 3.94
N GLU A 132 11.25 9.74 4.47
CA GLU A 132 11.71 9.13 5.73
C GLU A 132 10.89 9.64 6.93
N GLU A 133 10.64 10.95 7.01
CA GLU A 133 9.79 11.56 8.04
C GLU A 133 8.36 11.00 8.00
N ILE A 134 7.80 10.80 6.80
CA ILE A 134 6.51 10.14 6.63
C ILE A 134 6.58 8.69 7.14
N LYS A 135 7.58 7.90 6.72
CA LYS A 135 7.75 6.52 7.20
C LYS A 135 7.80 6.44 8.72
N ASP A 136 8.59 7.31 9.34
CA ASP A 136 8.81 7.27 10.78
C ASP A 136 7.55 7.65 11.57
N ARG A 137 6.77 8.62 11.07
CA ARG A 137 5.47 8.99 11.66
C ARG A 137 4.49 7.83 11.72
N TYR A 138 4.45 6.99 10.69
CA TYR A 138 3.47 5.89 10.57
C TYR A 138 4.08 4.51 10.87
N LYS A 139 5.24 4.46 11.53
CA LYS A 139 5.96 3.20 11.79
C LYS A 139 5.11 2.18 12.58
N THR A 140 4.44 2.63 13.64
CA THR A 140 3.64 1.78 14.53
C THR A 140 2.45 1.12 13.80
N PRO A 141 1.50 1.87 13.20
CA PRO A 141 0.34 1.27 12.52
C PRO A 141 0.78 0.37 11.36
N LEU A 142 1.81 0.75 10.59
CA LEU A 142 2.30 -0.09 9.49
C LEU A 142 2.95 -1.38 9.97
N ASN A 143 3.60 -1.38 11.13
CA ASN A 143 4.15 -2.61 11.68
C ASN A 143 3.02 -3.57 12.07
N ALA A 144 1.91 -3.07 12.62
CA ALA A 144 0.72 -3.87 12.90
C ALA A 144 0.12 -4.45 11.62
N LEU A 145 -0.15 -3.60 10.61
CA LEU A 145 -0.64 -4.04 9.30
C LEU A 145 0.30 -5.04 8.61
N ARG A 146 1.62 -4.85 8.73
CA ARG A 146 2.62 -5.76 8.12
C ARG A 146 2.57 -7.13 8.77
N LYS A 147 2.47 -7.19 10.10
CA LYS A 147 2.34 -8.46 10.84
C LYS A 147 1.08 -9.18 10.39
N ARG A 148 -0.07 -8.51 10.37
CA ARG A 148 -1.34 -9.07 9.88
C ARG A 148 -1.26 -9.61 8.47
N ARG A 149 -0.70 -8.83 7.55
CA ARG A 149 -0.50 -9.25 6.17
C ARG A 149 0.37 -10.50 6.08
N ASN A 150 1.47 -10.54 6.82
CA ASN A 150 2.35 -11.72 6.79
C ASN A 150 1.62 -12.95 7.34
N THR A 151 0.90 -12.80 8.45
CA THR A 151 0.06 -13.86 9.03
C THR A 151 -1.00 -14.34 8.04
N GLU A 152 -1.71 -13.44 7.37
CA GLU A 152 -2.71 -13.78 6.35
C GLU A 152 -2.09 -14.53 5.17
N ILE A 153 -0.96 -14.05 4.64
CA ILE A 153 -0.23 -14.74 3.56
C ILE A 153 0.23 -16.13 4.02
N HIS A 154 0.66 -16.26 5.28
CA HIS A 154 1.00 -17.57 5.83
C HIS A 154 -0.22 -18.49 5.85
N TYR A 155 -1.36 -18.03 6.39
CA TYR A 155 -2.60 -18.82 6.43
C TYR A 155 -3.07 -19.23 5.04
N MET A 156 -3.13 -18.32 4.07
CA MET A 156 -3.51 -18.63 2.68
C MET A 156 -2.58 -19.69 2.03
N ASN A 157 -1.32 -19.77 2.46
CA ASN A 157 -0.36 -20.74 1.94
C ASN A 157 -0.35 -22.06 2.75
N SER A 158 -0.81 -22.06 4.00
CA SER A 158 -0.88 -23.23 4.89
C SER A 158 -2.29 -23.84 5.04
N GLU A 159 -3.30 -23.28 4.37
CA GLU A 159 -4.75 -23.53 4.52
C GLU A 159 -5.13 -24.99 4.83
N MET A 160 -4.54 -25.97 4.14
CA MET A 160 -4.95 -27.37 4.32
C MET A 160 -4.38 -28.06 5.58
N GLN A 161 -3.27 -27.58 6.16
CA GLN A 161 -2.70 -28.16 7.40
C GLN A 161 -3.18 -27.43 8.67
N ASP A 162 -3.53 -26.14 8.58
CA ASP A 162 -3.98 -25.35 9.73
C ASP A 162 -5.47 -25.52 10.06
N ASP A 163 -6.33 -25.82 9.08
CA ASP A 163 -7.76 -26.10 9.33
C ASP A 163 -7.98 -27.30 10.28
N LEU A 164 -7.05 -28.27 10.25
CA LEU A 164 -7.02 -29.38 11.20
C LEU A 164 -6.50 -28.94 12.58
N TRP A 165 -5.53 -28.03 12.63
CA TRP A 165 -4.92 -27.55 13.88
C TRP A 165 -5.85 -26.60 14.66
N GLN A 166 -6.56 -25.69 13.99
CA GLN A 166 -7.58 -24.81 14.59
C GLN A 166 -8.76 -25.60 15.16
N ARG A 167 -9.22 -26.65 14.46
CA ARG A 167 -10.26 -27.56 14.99
C ARG A 167 -9.82 -28.33 16.24
N HIS A 168 -8.52 -28.56 16.40
CA HIS A 168 -7.99 -29.24 17.59
C HIS A 168 -7.78 -28.31 18.80
N GLN A 169 -7.63 -26.99 18.61
CA GLN A 169 -7.53 -26.03 19.72
C GLN A 169 -8.88 -25.41 20.14
N GLY A 170 -9.90 -25.43 19.29
CA GLY A 170 -11.21 -24.79 19.53
C GLY A 170 -12.28 -25.63 20.22
N LEU A 171 -11.94 -26.72 20.92
CA LEU A 171 -12.94 -27.62 21.52
C LEU A 171 -13.62 -27.08 22.80
N SER A 172 -13.27 -25.88 23.30
CA SER A 172 -13.91 -25.35 24.52
C SER A 172 -14.08 -23.83 24.62
N ASP A 173 -13.46 -23.00 23.77
CA ASP A 173 -13.48 -21.54 23.95
C ASP A 173 -14.10 -20.84 22.74
N LYS A 174 -15.08 -19.95 23.01
CA LYS A 174 -15.70 -19.10 21.99
C LYS A 174 -14.64 -18.24 21.30
N ILE A 175 -14.74 -18.08 19.99
CA ILE A 175 -13.83 -17.23 19.22
C ILE A 175 -14.17 -15.76 19.51
N GLU A 176 -13.34 -15.10 20.30
CA GLU A 176 -13.44 -13.67 20.61
C GLU A 176 -13.20 -12.83 19.36
N LEU A 177 -14.01 -11.79 19.20
CA LEU A 177 -13.91 -10.87 18.08
C LEU A 177 -12.66 -9.99 18.21
N GLU A 178 -11.94 -9.88 17.11
CA GLU A 178 -10.86 -8.93 16.91
C GLU A 178 -11.28 -7.46 17.20
N ASP A 179 -10.35 -6.62 17.68
CA ASP A 179 -10.59 -5.17 17.88
C ASP A 179 -10.75 -4.44 16.54
N ILE A 180 -11.99 -4.45 16.03
CA ILE A 180 -12.34 -3.84 14.74
C ILE A 180 -12.02 -2.35 14.70
N GLU A 181 -12.22 -1.62 15.80
CA GLU A 181 -11.99 -0.19 15.83
C GLU A 181 -10.50 0.11 15.63
N GLN A 182 -9.63 -0.54 16.40
CA GLN A 182 -8.18 -0.37 16.26
C GLN A 182 -7.70 -0.80 14.87
N HIS A 183 -8.29 -1.83 14.27
CA HIS A 183 -7.94 -2.30 12.92
C HIS A 183 -8.25 -1.26 11.86
N LEU A 184 -9.43 -0.63 11.95
CA LEU A 184 -9.82 0.43 11.04
C LEU A 184 -8.98 1.70 11.25
N VAL A 185 -8.56 2.00 12.48
CA VAL A 185 -7.62 3.09 12.78
C VAL A 185 -6.26 2.82 12.12
N ASP A 186 -5.70 1.62 12.30
CA ASP A 186 -4.42 1.24 11.71
C ASP A 186 -4.48 1.29 10.18
N LEU A 187 -5.54 0.74 9.57
CA LEU A 187 -5.74 0.80 8.13
C LEU A 187 -5.85 2.24 7.63
N ALA A 188 -6.62 3.09 8.31
CA ALA A 188 -6.75 4.50 7.96
C ALA A 188 -5.41 5.25 8.00
N GLN A 189 -4.58 4.98 9.01
CA GLN A 189 -3.22 5.51 9.08
C GLN A 189 -2.32 4.97 7.95
N GLY A 190 -2.52 3.71 7.54
CA GLY A 190 -1.89 3.13 6.35
C GLY A 190 -2.27 3.85 5.05
N VAL A 191 -3.56 4.14 4.85
CA VAL A 191 -4.06 4.95 3.73
C VAL A 191 -3.44 6.33 3.74
N GLU A 192 -3.42 6.99 4.90
CA GLU A 192 -2.86 8.34 5.01
C GLU A 192 -1.36 8.37 4.67
N MET A 193 -0.59 7.39 5.12
CA MET A 193 0.82 7.26 4.74
C MET A 193 1.00 7.11 3.23
N VAL A 194 0.19 6.26 2.57
CA VAL A 194 0.22 6.07 1.12
C VAL A 194 -0.05 7.40 0.42
N CYS A 195 -1.12 8.11 0.79
CA CYS A 195 -1.47 9.41 0.24
C CYS A 195 -0.34 10.42 0.40
N ARG A 196 0.25 10.52 1.60
CA ARG A 196 1.34 11.45 1.88
C ARG A 196 2.61 11.11 1.10
N SER A 197 2.95 9.83 0.98
CA SER A 197 4.14 9.38 0.23
C SER A 197 3.99 9.67 -1.26
N LEU A 198 2.82 9.35 -1.85
CA LEU A 198 2.50 9.68 -3.23
C LEU A 198 2.52 11.20 -3.44
N ALA A 199 1.88 11.97 -2.56
CA ALA A 199 1.85 13.43 -2.67
C ALA A 199 3.26 14.03 -2.62
N ALA A 200 4.10 13.59 -1.69
CA ALA A 200 5.49 14.05 -1.56
C ALA A 200 6.31 13.74 -2.82
N ALA A 201 6.28 12.48 -3.28
CA ALA A 201 6.98 12.04 -4.48
C ALA A 201 6.59 12.85 -5.72
N TYR A 202 5.29 12.87 -6.04
CA TYR A 202 4.84 13.53 -7.27
C TYR A 202 4.90 15.05 -7.21
N LYS A 203 4.76 15.66 -6.02
CA LYS A 203 4.97 17.11 -5.86
C LYS A 203 6.42 17.47 -6.12
N TYR A 204 7.36 16.68 -5.60
CA TYR A 204 8.78 16.88 -5.84
C TYR A 204 9.13 16.67 -7.32
N THR A 205 8.68 15.58 -7.94
CA THR A 205 8.90 15.29 -9.38
C THR A 205 8.39 16.43 -10.25
N ASN A 206 7.17 16.91 -10.03
CA ASN A 206 6.60 17.99 -10.83
C ASN A 206 7.42 19.28 -10.70
N LYS A 207 7.85 19.65 -9.49
CA LYS A 207 8.71 20.81 -9.28
C LYS A 207 10.08 20.67 -9.94
N LEU A 208 10.65 19.46 -9.92
CA LEU A 208 11.93 19.19 -10.56
C LEU A 208 11.82 19.37 -12.08
N TRP A 209 10.77 18.82 -12.68
CA TRP A 209 10.54 18.89 -14.13
C TRP A 209 10.11 20.28 -14.60
N GLU A 210 9.39 21.07 -13.79
CA GLU A 210 9.14 22.48 -14.07
C GLU A 210 10.43 23.28 -14.23
N LYS A 211 11.45 22.98 -13.42
CA LYS A 211 12.72 23.72 -13.42
C LYS A 211 13.71 23.23 -14.48
N SER A 212 13.77 21.91 -14.68
CA SER A 212 14.87 21.27 -15.42
C SER A 212 14.41 20.66 -16.75
N GLY A 213 13.12 20.74 -17.08
CA GLY A 213 12.49 19.91 -18.10
C GLY A 213 12.26 18.48 -17.59
N VAL A 214 11.39 17.75 -18.27
CA VAL A 214 11.22 16.31 -18.03
C VAL A 214 12.46 15.59 -18.57
N LYS A 215 13.09 14.80 -17.72
CA LYS A 215 14.24 13.97 -18.07
C LYS A 215 13.92 12.54 -17.68
N ALA A 216 14.21 11.60 -18.58
CA ALA A 216 14.29 10.18 -18.27
C ALA A 216 15.55 9.94 -17.47
#